data_AF-U9UB33-F1
#
_entry.id   AF-U9UB33-F1
#
_cell.length_a   1.000
_cell.length_b   1.000
_cell.length_c   1.000
_cell.angle_alpha   90.00
_cell.angle_beta   90.00
_cell.angle_gamma   90.00
#
_symmetry.space_group_name_H-M   'P 1'
#
loop_
_entity.id
_entity.type
_entity.pdbx_description
1 polymer ?
#
loop_
_entity_poly.entity_id
_entity_poly.type
_entity_poly.pdbx_seq_one_letter_code
_entity_poly.pdbx_strand_id
1 'polypeptide(L)'
;MNQKRFIILLTLLIFFLIHVDKTHGSCYPIGVRKDCDKEWDGANIIDASWVPGAPILNITTYVPDGGNGPNYPEAFGHFTFGNDQVKYRFLKKPIFVNDHHCTYTSPDEKNPYVSYWPHDESLRPAPGTWVRIWLAIYWRCNRFDGHIPKKVQCCHKNVFKNIYVNQ
;
A
#
# COMPACT_ATOMS: atom_id res chain seq x y z
N MET A 1 35.15 -0.49 -15.23
CA MET A 1 33.85 0.06 -15.68
C MET A 1 33.77 1.52 -15.26
N ASN A 2 33.51 2.46 -16.17
CA ASN A 2 33.56 3.90 -15.87
C ASN A 2 32.44 4.25 -14.86
N GLN A 3 32.78 4.78 -13.68
CA GLN A 3 31.85 5.04 -12.57
C GLN A 3 30.62 5.84 -13.00
N LYS A 4 30.79 6.79 -13.95
CA LYS A 4 29.69 7.57 -14.52
C LYS A 4 28.71 6.72 -15.33
N ARG A 5 29.22 5.75 -16.11
CA ARG A 5 28.38 4.82 -16.89
C ARG A 5 27.62 3.85 -15.99
N PHE A 6 28.23 3.41 -14.89
CA PHE A 6 27.57 2.55 -13.92
C PHE A 6 26.40 3.26 -13.23
N ILE A 7 26.58 4.51 -12.81
CA ILE A 7 25.52 5.31 -12.18
C ILE A 7 24.35 5.53 -13.16
N ILE A 8 24.64 5.83 -14.44
CA ILE A 8 23.60 6.02 -15.47
C ILE A 8 22.84 4.72 -15.74
N LEU A 9 23.54 3.58 -15.84
CA LEU A 9 22.88 2.29 -16.04
C LEU A 9 22.03 1.87 -14.85
N LEU A 10 22.54 2.08 -13.63
CA LEU A 10 21.81 1.77 -12.39
C LEU A 10 20.55 2.65 -12.26
N THR A 11 20.66 3.95 -12.53
CA THR A 11 19.51 4.87 -12.51
C THR A 11 18.49 4.50 -13.58
N LEU A 12 18.90 4.23 -14.81
CA LEU A 12 18.00 3.78 -15.88
C LEU A 12 17.33 2.44 -15.55
N LEU A 13 18.05 1.50 -14.94
CA LEU A 13 17.50 0.22 -14.49
C LEU A 13 16.45 0.42 -13.40
N ILE A 14 16.74 1.27 -12.40
CA ILE A 14 15.78 1.63 -11.35
C ILE A 14 14.56 2.32 -11.95
N PHE A 15 14.74 3.27 -12.88
CA PHE A 15 13.63 3.92 -13.58
C PHE A 15 12.81 2.93 -14.42
N PHE A 16 13.46 1.97 -15.09
CA PHE A 16 12.79 0.90 -15.83
C PHE A 16 12.00 -0.02 -14.89
N LEU A 17 12.60 -0.47 -13.80
CA LEU A 17 11.93 -1.31 -12.78
C LEU A 17 10.74 -0.57 -12.15
N ILE A 18 10.83 0.75 -11.95
CA ILE A 18 9.73 1.58 -11.44
C ILE A 18 8.66 1.87 -12.52
N HIS A 19 9.01 1.85 -13.81
CA HIS A 19 8.10 2.16 -14.93
C HIS A 19 7.38 0.95 -15.55
N VAL A 20 7.81 -0.29 -15.27
CA VAL A 20 7.27 -1.48 -15.96
C VAL A 20 5.81 -1.83 -15.58
N ASP A 21 5.25 -1.32 -14.48
CA ASP A 21 3.85 -1.63 -14.11
C ASP A 21 2.79 -0.62 -14.60
N LYS A 22 3.07 0.14 -15.67
CA LYS A 22 2.13 1.16 -16.17
C LYS A 22 1.61 0.99 -17.58
N THR A 23 1.80 -0.16 -18.22
CA THR A 23 1.42 -0.30 -19.63
C THR A 23 0.60 -1.56 -19.89
N HIS A 24 -0.73 -1.39 -19.76
CA HIS A 24 -1.81 -1.85 -20.65
C HIS A 24 -2.95 -2.63 -19.97
N GLY A 25 -4.03 -1.89 -19.63
CA GLY A 25 -5.33 -2.43 -19.17
C GLY A 25 -5.68 -2.12 -17.71
N SER A 26 -5.40 -0.91 -17.21
CA SER A 26 -5.40 -0.61 -15.76
C SER A 26 -6.78 -0.77 -15.09
N CYS A 27 -7.03 -1.93 -14.49
CA CYS A 27 -8.09 -2.04 -13.50
C CYS A 27 -7.68 -1.30 -12.21
N TYR A 28 -8.62 -0.97 -11.34
CA TYR A 28 -8.31 -0.36 -10.04
C TYR A 28 -9.27 -0.84 -8.96
N PRO A 29 -8.80 -0.99 -7.72
CA PRO A 29 -9.65 -1.40 -6.61
C PRO A 29 -10.70 -0.32 -6.31
N ILE A 30 -11.91 -0.76 -6.01
CA ILE A 30 -12.98 0.05 -5.43
C ILE A 30 -13.55 -0.65 -4.21
N GLY A 31 -13.96 0.13 -3.22
CA GLY A 31 -14.57 -0.38 -2.02
C GLY A 31 -16.04 -0.68 -2.25
N VAL A 32 -16.45 -1.91 -1.98
CA VAL A 32 -17.86 -2.30 -1.84
C VAL A 32 -18.10 -2.77 -0.41
N ARG A 33 -19.35 -2.64 0.08
CA ARG A 33 -19.75 -3.11 1.42
C ARG A 33 -20.58 -4.39 1.37
N LYS A 34 -21.15 -4.71 0.21
CA LYS A 34 -21.95 -5.92 0.03
C LYS A 34 -21.03 -7.13 0.06
N ASP A 35 -21.42 -8.16 0.80
CA ASP A 35 -20.67 -9.42 0.95
C ASP A 35 -19.32 -9.28 1.67
N CYS A 36 -19.17 -8.26 2.52
CA CYS A 36 -18.04 -8.12 3.44
C CYS A 36 -18.52 -8.45 4.85
N ASP A 37 -18.31 -9.70 5.27
CA ASP A 37 -18.81 -10.20 6.55
C ASP A 37 -18.18 -9.44 7.72
N LYS A 38 -18.96 -9.25 8.80
CA LYS A 38 -18.49 -8.55 10.02
C LYS A 38 -17.28 -9.22 10.66
N GLU A 39 -17.09 -10.52 10.43
CA GLU A 39 -15.91 -11.27 10.86
C GLU A 39 -14.62 -10.69 10.27
N TRP A 40 -14.70 -9.92 9.19
CA TRP A 40 -13.55 -9.30 8.51
C TRP A 40 -13.27 -7.87 8.93
N ASP A 41 -14.04 -7.33 9.89
CA ASP A 41 -13.86 -5.98 10.42
C ASP A 41 -12.55 -5.81 11.21
N GLY A 42 -11.76 -6.86 11.41
CA GLY A 42 -10.46 -6.81 12.08
C GLY A 42 -9.32 -6.18 11.27
N ALA A 43 -9.54 -5.78 10.02
CA ALA A 43 -8.48 -5.17 9.19
C ALA A 43 -7.88 -3.92 9.86
N ASN A 44 -6.54 -3.85 9.94
CA ASN A 44 -5.83 -2.80 10.66
C ASN A 44 -4.36 -2.59 10.22
N ILE A 45 -3.78 -1.45 10.61
CA ILE A 45 -2.34 -1.22 10.64
C ILE A 45 -1.82 -1.73 11.99
N ILE A 46 -1.05 -2.82 11.97
CA ILE A 46 -0.52 -3.43 13.20
C ILE A 46 0.81 -2.82 13.62
N ASP A 47 1.61 -2.33 12.67
CA ASP A 47 2.86 -1.61 12.95
C ASP A 47 3.17 -0.57 11.87
N ALA A 48 3.91 0.48 12.23
CA ALA A 48 4.43 1.47 11.29
C ALA A 48 5.57 2.29 11.90
N SER A 49 6.63 2.52 11.13
CA SER A 49 7.80 3.28 11.57
C SER A 49 8.55 3.91 10.40
N TRP A 50 9.20 5.05 10.65
CA TRP A 50 10.16 5.60 9.71
C TRP A 50 11.46 4.82 9.79
N VAL A 51 12.01 4.47 8.63
CA VAL A 51 13.33 3.83 8.55
C VAL A 51 14.40 4.85 8.99
N PRO A 52 15.26 4.52 9.97
CA PRO A 52 16.37 5.40 10.36
C PRO A 52 17.29 5.67 9.18
N GLY A 53 17.60 6.95 8.92
CA GLY A 53 18.51 7.35 7.85
C GLY A 53 17.97 7.18 6.42
N ALA A 54 16.69 6.86 6.24
CA ALA A 54 16.07 6.75 4.91
C ALA A 54 14.68 7.42 4.88
N PRO A 55 14.30 8.05 3.75
CA PRO A 55 13.00 8.68 3.58
C PRO A 55 11.91 7.65 3.25
N ILE A 56 11.76 6.63 4.10
CA ILE A 56 10.86 5.50 3.89
C ILE A 56 10.01 5.32 5.14
N LEU A 57 8.69 5.32 4.96
CA LEU A 57 7.75 4.84 5.97
C LEU A 57 7.49 3.35 5.71
N ASN A 58 7.77 2.48 6.67
CA ASN A 58 7.29 1.11 6.64
C ASN A 58 5.91 1.04 7.32
N ILE A 59 5.02 0.22 6.78
CA ILE A 59 3.76 -0.13 7.43
C ILE A 59 3.55 -1.64 7.34
N THR A 60 3.04 -2.21 8.43
CA THR A 60 2.60 -3.60 8.50
C THR A 60 1.09 -3.62 8.69
N THR A 61 0.40 -4.28 7.78
CA THR A 61 -1.06 -4.37 7.76
C THR A 61 -1.51 -5.80 7.91
N TYR A 62 -2.71 -5.98 8.46
CA TYR A 62 -3.31 -7.29 8.70
C TYR A 62 -4.78 -7.24 8.30
N VAL A 63 -5.28 -8.34 7.73
CA VAL A 63 -6.70 -8.59 7.49
C VAL A 63 -7.03 -9.96 8.09
N PRO A 64 -8.08 -10.10 8.93
CA PRO A 64 -8.43 -11.39 9.50
C PRO A 64 -8.96 -12.37 8.44
N ASP A 65 -8.72 -13.65 8.68
CA ASP A 65 -9.30 -14.73 7.89
C ASP A 65 -10.83 -14.74 8.03
N GLY A 66 -11.49 -15.31 7.05
CA GLY A 66 -12.94 -15.44 7.02
C GLY A 66 -13.46 -16.85 7.07
N GLY A 67 -14.79 -16.98 7.15
CA GLY A 67 -15.47 -18.28 7.01
C GLY A 67 -15.15 -19.02 5.70
N ASN A 68 -14.64 -18.33 4.68
CA ASN A 68 -14.22 -18.91 3.40
C ASN A 68 -12.70 -19.12 3.26
N GLY A 69 -11.93 -18.94 4.35
CA GLY A 69 -10.48 -19.16 4.38
C GLY A 69 -9.65 -17.87 4.55
N PRO A 70 -8.35 -17.94 4.25
CA PRO A 70 -7.41 -16.85 4.47
C PRO A 70 -7.74 -15.58 3.68
N ASN A 71 -7.44 -14.42 4.27
CA ASN A 71 -7.51 -13.12 3.57
C ASN A 71 -6.15 -12.42 3.60
N TYR A 72 -5.96 -11.47 2.68
CA TYR A 72 -4.71 -10.73 2.52
C TYR A 72 -4.99 -9.23 2.32
N PRO A 73 -4.06 -8.34 2.72
CA PRO A 73 -4.08 -6.95 2.27
C PRO A 73 -3.72 -6.90 0.78
N GLU A 74 -4.71 -6.77 -0.10
CA GLU A 74 -4.55 -6.91 -1.56
C GLU A 74 -4.39 -5.54 -2.25
N ALA A 75 -4.97 -4.49 -1.68
CA ALA A 75 -4.85 -3.14 -2.21
C ALA A 75 -4.88 -2.09 -1.10
N PHE A 76 -4.30 -0.93 -1.40
CA PHE A 76 -4.31 0.24 -0.53
C PHE A 76 -4.83 1.46 -1.24
N GLY A 77 -5.50 2.35 -0.51
CA GLY A 77 -5.97 3.63 -1.01
C GLY A 77 -6.07 4.69 0.09
N HIS A 78 -6.36 5.94 -0.30
CA HIS A 78 -6.49 7.08 0.62
C HIS A 78 -5.35 7.21 1.64
N PHE A 79 -4.14 6.75 1.27
CA PHE A 79 -3.02 6.65 2.18
C PHE A 79 -2.39 8.02 2.40
N THR A 80 -2.49 8.49 3.63
CA THR A 80 -1.92 9.76 4.09
C THR A 80 -1.27 9.60 5.46
N PHE A 81 -0.32 10.48 5.77
CA PHE A 81 0.11 10.71 7.14
C PHE A 81 0.07 12.20 7.45
N GLY A 82 -0.02 12.54 8.73
CA GLY A 82 0.14 13.92 9.16
C GLY A 82 -0.20 14.18 10.62
N ASN A 83 0.10 15.40 11.02
CA ASN A 83 -0.24 16.03 12.28
C ASN A 83 -0.57 17.52 12.00
N ASP A 84 -0.51 18.38 13.02
CA ASP A 84 -0.83 19.80 12.87
C ASP A 84 0.23 20.58 12.06
N GLN A 85 1.42 20.02 11.85
CA GLN A 85 2.56 20.68 11.20
C GLN A 85 2.78 20.17 9.78
N VAL A 86 2.65 18.86 9.57
CA VAL A 86 2.91 18.20 8.28
C VAL A 86 1.74 17.33 7.85
N LYS A 87 1.45 17.34 6.55
CA LYS A 87 0.46 16.46 5.94
C LYS A 87 0.94 16.01 4.58
N TYR A 88 0.98 14.70 4.37
CA TYR A 88 1.40 14.11 3.11
C TYR A 88 0.44 13.02 2.64
N ARG A 89 0.34 12.86 1.32
CA ARG A 89 -0.52 11.87 0.68
C ARG A 89 0.30 10.99 -0.27
N PHE A 90 0.48 9.73 0.11
CA PHE A 90 1.04 8.71 -0.77
C PHE A 90 0.05 8.35 -1.88
N LEU A 91 -1.20 8.03 -1.52
CA LEU A 91 -2.19 7.52 -2.46
C LEU A 91 -3.46 8.36 -2.47
N LYS A 92 -3.78 8.92 -3.64
CA LYS A 92 -5.10 9.51 -3.91
C LYS A 92 -6.11 8.47 -4.38
N LYS A 93 -5.67 7.56 -5.25
CA LYS A 93 -6.48 6.47 -5.81
C LYS A 93 -5.96 5.14 -5.27
N PRO A 94 -6.84 4.13 -5.08
CA PRO A 94 -6.39 2.82 -4.69
C PRO A 94 -5.48 2.17 -5.75
N ILE A 95 -4.50 1.40 -5.28
CA ILE A 95 -3.61 0.56 -6.11
C ILE A 95 -3.51 -0.83 -5.48
N PHE A 96 -3.25 -1.85 -6.28
CA PHE A 96 -2.90 -3.17 -5.77
C PHE A 96 -1.50 -3.17 -5.17
N VAL A 97 -1.33 -3.98 -4.13
CA VAL A 97 -0.09 -4.20 -3.39
C VAL A 97 0.05 -5.69 -3.11
N ASN A 98 1.08 -6.11 -2.37
CA ASN A 98 1.25 -7.51 -1.95
C ASN A 98 1.29 -8.51 -3.12
N ASP A 99 1.77 -8.07 -4.28
CA ASP A 99 1.78 -8.86 -5.52
C ASP A 99 0.36 -9.31 -5.99
N HIS A 100 -0.69 -8.59 -5.58
CA HIS A 100 -2.03 -8.81 -6.12
C HIS A 100 -2.19 -8.10 -7.47
N HIS A 101 -2.96 -8.70 -8.37
CA HIS A 101 -3.19 -8.17 -9.72
C HIS A 101 -4.67 -8.25 -10.11
N CYS A 102 -5.02 -7.54 -11.17
CA CYS A 102 -6.40 -7.48 -11.68
C CYS A 102 -7.03 -8.85 -11.93
N THR A 103 -6.28 -9.74 -12.57
CA THR A 103 -6.79 -10.99 -13.17
C THR A 103 -6.39 -12.22 -12.37
N TYR A 104 -5.47 -12.09 -11.42
CA TYR A 104 -4.95 -13.20 -10.64
C TYR A 104 -4.53 -12.76 -9.25
N THR A 105 -4.57 -13.74 -8.34
CA THR A 105 -4.08 -13.64 -6.96
C THR A 105 -2.72 -14.34 -6.94
N SER A 106 -1.70 -13.70 -6.38
CA SER A 106 -0.39 -14.34 -6.26
C SER A 106 -0.40 -15.35 -5.11
N PRO A 107 0.18 -16.55 -5.27
CA PRO A 107 0.33 -17.50 -4.16
C PRO A 107 1.30 -16.98 -3.07
N ASP A 108 2.06 -15.91 -3.36
CA ASP A 108 3.05 -15.33 -2.46
C ASP A 108 2.51 -14.19 -1.59
N GLU A 109 1.22 -13.84 -1.71
CA GLU A 109 0.55 -12.87 -0.85
C GLU A 109 0.80 -13.16 0.64
N LYS A 110 1.19 -12.13 1.40
CA LYS A 110 1.53 -12.25 2.82
C LYS A 110 0.45 -11.63 3.70
N ASN A 111 0.24 -12.21 4.86
CA ASN A 111 -0.60 -11.65 5.91
C ASN A 111 -0.03 -12.06 7.29
N PRO A 112 0.48 -11.12 8.11
CA PRO A 112 0.56 -9.68 7.87
C PRO A 112 1.44 -9.29 6.67
N TYR A 113 1.11 -8.18 6.02
CA TYR A 113 1.84 -7.63 4.88
C TYR A 113 2.64 -6.39 5.26
N VAL A 114 3.94 -6.40 4.97
CA VAL A 114 4.85 -5.26 5.14
C VAL A 114 5.02 -4.54 3.81
N SER A 115 4.87 -3.22 3.81
CA SER A 115 5.09 -2.38 2.63
C SER A 115 5.92 -1.15 2.97
N TYR A 116 6.63 -0.63 1.96
CA TYR A 116 7.60 0.44 2.09
C TYR A 116 7.20 1.61 1.21
N TRP A 117 7.16 2.81 1.81
CA TRP A 117 6.61 4.00 1.17
C TRP A 117 7.63 5.14 1.17
N PRO A 118 8.37 5.29 0.07
CA PRO A 118 9.28 6.41 -0.13
C PRO A 118 8.55 7.74 -0.12
N HIS A 119 9.15 8.75 0.51
CA HIS A 119 8.68 10.13 0.51
C HIS A 119 9.87 11.08 0.34
N ASP A 120 9.59 12.39 0.31
CA ASP A 120 10.64 13.41 0.42
C ASP A 120 11.03 13.54 1.90
N GLU A 121 12.33 13.55 2.20
CA GLU A 121 12.83 13.68 3.59
C GLU A 121 12.38 15.00 4.23
N SER A 122 12.18 16.06 3.45
CA SER A 122 11.65 17.34 3.95
C SER A 122 10.22 17.25 4.49
N LEU A 123 9.49 16.17 4.14
CA LEU A 123 8.15 15.87 4.62
C LEU A 123 8.17 14.90 5.81
N ARG A 124 9.34 14.40 6.21
CA ARG A 124 9.47 13.57 7.41
C ARG A 124 9.06 14.43 8.61
N PRO A 125 8.09 13.98 9.42
CA PRO A 125 7.74 14.69 10.65
C PRO A 125 8.96 14.79 11.59
N ALA A 126 9.05 15.85 12.37
CA ALA A 126 10.17 16.03 13.29
C ALA A 126 10.26 14.86 14.30
N PRO A 127 11.47 14.36 14.62
CA PRO A 127 11.66 13.42 15.71
C PRO A 127 11.05 13.93 17.01
N GLY A 128 10.44 13.03 17.78
CA GLY A 128 9.77 13.39 19.03
C GLY A 128 8.31 13.81 18.89
N THR A 129 7.73 13.70 17.68
CA THR A 129 6.33 14.05 17.43
C THR A 129 5.45 12.82 17.21
N TRP A 130 4.15 13.00 17.45
CA TRP A 130 3.13 12.02 17.06
C TRP A 130 2.56 12.36 15.69
N VAL A 131 2.34 11.32 14.90
CA VAL A 131 1.71 11.42 13.58
C VAL A 131 0.62 10.38 13.46
N ARG A 132 -0.48 10.77 12.81
CA ARG A 132 -1.54 9.85 12.43
C ARG A 132 -1.33 9.40 10.99
N ILE A 133 -1.38 8.09 10.78
CA ILE A 133 -1.52 7.48 9.46
C ILE A 133 -3.00 7.20 9.23
N TRP A 134 -3.49 7.48 8.02
CA TRP A 134 -4.78 7.04 7.52
C TRP A 134 -4.58 6.19 6.28
N LEU A 135 -5.25 5.04 6.21
CA LEU A 135 -5.13 4.08 5.13
C LEU A 135 -6.49 3.42 4.87
N ALA A 136 -6.86 3.25 3.61
CA ALA A 136 -7.90 2.33 3.20
C ALA A 136 -7.24 1.01 2.82
N ILE A 137 -7.53 -0.06 3.57
CA ILE A 137 -7.09 -1.43 3.25
C ILE A 137 -8.22 -2.12 2.50
N TYR A 138 -7.87 -2.79 1.40
CA TYR A 138 -8.79 -3.55 0.56
C TYR A 138 -8.37 -5.04 0.56
N TRP A 139 -9.37 -5.92 0.57
CA TRP A 139 -9.19 -7.37 0.54
C TRP A 139 -10.39 -8.03 -0.16
N ARG A 140 -10.27 -9.31 -0.50
CA ARG A 140 -11.32 -10.07 -1.21
C ARG A 140 -11.74 -9.35 -2.49
N CYS A 141 -10.75 -8.91 -3.27
CA CYS A 141 -10.96 -8.29 -4.55
C CYS A 141 -11.41 -9.33 -5.58
N ASN A 142 -12.51 -9.05 -6.27
CA ASN A 142 -13.00 -9.92 -7.34
C ASN A 142 -12.01 -9.93 -8.52
N ARG A 143 -11.69 -11.11 -9.04
CA ARG A 143 -10.85 -11.20 -10.25
C ARG A 143 -11.57 -10.62 -11.46
N PHE A 144 -10.82 -9.87 -12.25
CA PHE A 144 -11.25 -9.34 -13.53
C PHE A 144 -11.24 -10.43 -14.61
N ASP A 145 -12.29 -10.51 -15.41
CA ASP A 145 -12.55 -11.55 -16.41
C ASP A 145 -12.31 -11.11 -17.88
N GLY A 146 -11.70 -9.94 -18.12
CA GLY A 146 -11.17 -9.59 -19.46
C GLY A 146 -11.99 -8.62 -20.34
N HIS A 147 -12.87 -7.78 -19.78
CA HIS A 147 -13.54 -6.71 -20.56
C HIS A 147 -13.23 -5.30 -20.01
N ILE A 148 -12.55 -4.44 -20.78
CA ILE A 148 -12.28 -2.96 -20.68
C ILE A 148 -12.65 -2.18 -19.39
N PRO A 149 -11.90 -1.12 -19.01
CA PRO A 149 -11.23 -1.05 -17.70
C PRO A 149 -12.21 -1.13 -16.51
N LYS A 150 -12.14 -2.20 -15.72
CA LYS A 150 -13.12 -2.41 -14.63
C LYS A 150 -12.58 -1.99 -13.28
N LYS A 151 -13.45 -1.29 -12.58
CA LYS A 151 -13.46 -1.20 -11.13
C LYS A 151 -13.46 -2.63 -10.56
N VAL A 152 -12.40 -3.01 -9.84
CA VAL A 152 -12.34 -4.28 -9.13
C VAL A 152 -12.99 -4.08 -7.77
N GLN A 153 -14.10 -4.76 -7.54
CA GLN A 153 -14.83 -4.68 -6.29
C GLN A 153 -14.06 -5.44 -5.22
N CYS A 154 -13.74 -4.77 -4.12
CA CYS A 154 -13.11 -5.36 -2.95
C CYS A 154 -13.87 -4.96 -1.69
N CYS A 155 -13.76 -5.77 -0.66
CA CYS A 155 -14.02 -5.32 0.70
C CYS A 155 -13.00 -4.25 1.07
N HIS A 156 -13.39 -3.31 1.93
CA HIS A 156 -12.49 -2.27 2.37
C HIS A 156 -12.83 -1.73 3.75
N LYS A 157 -11.79 -1.20 4.40
CA LYS A 157 -11.92 -0.47 5.67
C LYS A 157 -10.92 0.66 5.72
N ASN A 158 -11.41 1.84 6.11
CA ASN A 158 -10.56 2.96 6.48
C ASN A 158 -10.07 2.73 7.91
N VAL A 159 -8.76 2.71 8.07
CA VAL A 159 -8.07 2.49 9.33
C VAL A 159 -7.14 3.66 9.61
N PHE A 160 -6.80 3.84 10.88
CA PHE A 160 -5.82 4.84 11.29
C PHE A 160 -4.96 4.31 12.42
N LYS A 161 -3.72 4.79 12.50
CA LYS A 161 -2.78 4.49 13.58
C LYS A 161 -2.02 5.75 13.95
N ASN A 162 -1.96 6.06 15.24
CA ASN A 162 -1.03 7.08 15.74
C ASN A 162 0.31 6.39 15.99
N ILE A 163 1.39 6.97 15.48
CA ILE A 163 2.75 6.48 15.70
C ILE A 163 3.65 7.62 16.15
N TYR A 164 4.65 7.26 16.95
CA TYR A 164 5.67 8.18 17.43
C TYR A 164 6.87 8.16 16.49
N VAL A 165 7.37 9.35 16.16
CA VAL A 165 8.50 9.49 15.24
C VAL A 165 9.78 9.41 16.08
N ASN A 166 10.45 8.26 15.99
CA ASN A 166 11.74 8.04 16.62
C ASN A 166 12.85 8.84 15.94
N GLN A 167 13.96 9.04 16.66
CA GLN A 167 15.18 9.69 16.17
C GLN A 167 15.82 8.92 15.02
#